data_AF-A0A096PBE0-F1
#
_entry.id   AF-A0A096PBE0-F1
#
_cell.length_a   1.000
_cell.length_b   1.000
_cell.length_c   1.000
_cell.angle_alpha   90.00
_cell.angle_beta   90.00
_cell.angle_gamma   90.00
#
_symmetry.space_group_name_H-M   'P 1'
#
loop_
_entity.id
_entity.type
_entity.pdbx_description
1 polymer ?
#
loop_
_entity_poly.entity_id
_entity_poly.type
_entity_poly.pdbx_seq_one_letter_code
_entity_poly.pdbx_strand_id
1 'polypeptide(L)'
;MTSRARAGPVVQRIARNRVFGDDVKASRRTSRVTPARDARARATALEIVDHALETHGDRIAIAFSGAEDVAVIQYAALTGRGFRVFSLDTGRLNPETYELFDAVEKHFGIKIEYCFPDADAVKALVNEKGMFSFYEDGHKECCGVRKVQPLRAKLATLDAWMTGQRKDQSPGTRNAVPASQVDPVFVGAKGGEGSLMKYNPLTDMTSTEVWDFLRVMGTPVNALHERGYVSIGCAPCTRAVLPGQQEREGRWWWEDAASKECGLHSGNVSDEAKKTQEDREATEEDIFEHELVRALSHDQIAALRDEKTHAETTLAVLYAPWCPHCQRMVDGYETAAERLTPNGITFAKFRADRDEKEWAKENLSLNSFPTVLLFPKGRSGYIKLGSERRDADSLRIFIESVCGKI
;
A
#
# COMPACT_ATOMS: atom_id res chain seq x y z
N MET A 1 -15.48 54.61 27.99
CA MET A 1 -16.13 53.44 28.61
C MET A 1 -16.92 52.70 27.55
N THR A 2 -16.35 51.65 26.94
CA THR A 2 -17.10 50.70 26.10
C THR A 2 -16.36 49.36 26.17
N SER A 3 -16.97 48.44 26.92
CA SER A 3 -16.54 47.07 27.16
C SER A 3 -16.76 46.20 25.91
N ARG A 4 -15.75 45.42 25.52
CA ARG A 4 -15.89 44.29 24.58
C ARG A 4 -15.79 42.99 25.37
N ALA A 5 -16.90 42.26 25.47
CA ALA A 5 -16.92 40.90 25.99
C ALA A 5 -16.33 39.93 24.97
N ARG A 6 -15.33 39.14 25.40
CA ARG A 6 -14.80 37.99 24.65
C ARG A 6 -15.62 36.75 25.00
N ALA A 7 -16.15 36.05 24.01
CA ALA A 7 -16.67 34.69 24.16
C ALA A 7 -15.50 33.71 23.99
N GLY A 8 -15.23 32.88 25.01
CA GLY A 8 -14.31 31.74 24.92
C GLY A 8 -15.03 30.47 24.44
N PRO A 9 -14.32 29.48 23.87
CA PRO A 9 -14.96 28.25 23.42
C PRO A 9 -15.20 27.28 24.59
N VAL A 10 -16.39 26.72 24.61
CA VAL A 10 -16.83 25.66 25.52
C VAL A 10 -16.35 24.32 24.95
N VAL A 11 -15.37 23.69 25.61
CA VAL A 11 -14.95 22.32 25.31
C VAL A 11 -15.74 21.37 26.22
N GLN A 12 -16.67 20.62 25.65
CA GLN A 12 -17.37 19.54 26.36
C GLN A 12 -16.40 18.35 26.55
N ARG A 13 -16.16 17.98 27.82
CA ARG A 13 -15.43 16.76 28.19
C ARG A 13 -16.24 15.52 27.80
N ILE A 14 -15.70 14.70 26.89
CA ILE A 14 -16.21 13.37 26.59
C ILE A 14 -15.71 12.40 27.67
N ALA A 15 -16.63 11.62 28.24
CA ALA A 15 -16.35 10.65 29.29
C ALA A 15 -15.50 9.48 28.79
N ARG A 16 -14.41 9.18 29.49
CA ARG A 16 -13.47 8.08 29.21
C ARG A 16 -13.98 6.77 29.81
N ASN A 17 -14.18 5.76 28.96
CA ASN A 17 -14.06 4.34 29.32
C ASN A 17 -14.03 3.48 28.05
N ARG A 18 -12.87 3.33 27.42
CA ARG A 18 -12.57 2.25 26.46
C ARG A 18 -11.13 1.77 26.67
N VAL A 19 -10.96 0.45 26.65
CA VAL A 19 -9.77 -0.28 27.10
C VAL A 19 -8.73 -0.34 25.98
N PHE A 20 -7.52 0.14 26.24
CA PHE A 20 -6.28 -0.30 25.58
C PHE A 20 -5.93 -1.67 26.18
N GLY A 21 -5.76 -2.70 25.34
CA GLY A 21 -5.79 -4.09 25.78
C GLY A 21 -4.62 -4.49 26.69
N ASP A 22 -4.95 -4.98 27.89
CA ASP A 22 -4.11 -5.84 28.72
C ASP A 22 -4.89 -7.15 29.00
N ASP A 23 -4.35 -8.28 28.54
CA ASP A 23 -4.93 -9.62 28.74
C ASP A 23 -4.54 -10.20 30.11
N VAL A 24 -5.49 -10.32 31.04
CA VAL A 24 -5.37 -11.19 32.22
C VAL A 24 -6.68 -11.93 32.51
N LYS A 25 -6.58 -13.27 32.54
CA LYS A 25 -7.65 -14.26 32.74
C LYS A 25 -8.32 -14.17 34.13
N ALA A 26 -9.65 -14.24 34.17
CA ALA A 26 -10.42 -15.13 35.05
C ALA A 26 -11.93 -15.07 34.71
N SER A 27 -12.55 -16.24 34.46
CA SER A 27 -14.00 -16.38 34.26
C SER A 27 -14.55 -17.40 35.26
N ARG A 28 -15.70 -17.08 35.88
CA ARG A 28 -16.87 -17.96 35.98
C ARG A 28 -18.01 -17.25 36.74
N ARG A 29 -19.11 -16.96 36.04
CA ARG A 29 -20.48 -17.40 36.40
C ARG A 29 -21.51 -16.97 35.35
N THR A 30 -22.45 -17.87 35.16
CA THR A 30 -23.45 -17.98 34.10
C THR A 30 -24.72 -17.18 34.40
N SER A 31 -25.25 -16.44 33.42
CA SER A 31 -26.71 -16.26 33.25
C SER A 31 -27.04 -15.80 31.82
N ARG A 32 -28.18 -16.27 31.31
CA ARG A 32 -28.69 -16.09 29.94
C ARG A 32 -28.76 -14.62 29.52
N VAL A 33 -28.18 -14.27 28.37
CA VAL A 33 -28.31 -12.97 27.73
C VAL A 33 -28.72 -13.17 26.28
N THR A 34 -29.75 -12.43 25.86
CA THR A 34 -30.16 -12.14 24.47
C THR A 34 -28.97 -11.85 23.56
N PRO A 35 -29.05 -12.05 22.23
CA PRO A 35 -27.93 -11.78 21.34
C PRO A 35 -27.68 -10.27 21.25
N ALA A 36 -26.87 -9.75 22.17
CA ALA A 36 -26.30 -8.42 22.06
C ALA A 36 -25.32 -8.47 20.89
N ARG A 37 -25.50 -7.57 19.92
CA ARG A 37 -24.53 -7.26 18.88
C ARG A 37 -23.18 -7.00 19.54
N ASP A 38 -22.27 -7.95 19.40
CA ASP A 38 -20.89 -7.85 19.86
C ASP A 38 -20.12 -6.95 18.87
N ALA A 39 -20.37 -5.64 18.94
CA ALA A 39 -19.67 -4.62 18.19
C ALA A 39 -18.93 -3.73 19.19
N ARG A 40 -17.79 -4.20 19.70
CA ARG A 40 -16.87 -3.36 20.45
C ARG A 40 -16.42 -2.24 19.49
N ALA A 41 -16.94 -1.03 19.69
CA ALA A 41 -16.69 0.10 18.79
C ALA A 41 -15.18 0.41 18.73
N ARG A 42 -14.60 0.31 17.53
CA ARG A 42 -13.19 0.60 17.28
C ARG A 42 -12.90 2.09 17.57
N ALA A 43 -11.69 2.38 18.05
CA ALA A 43 -11.27 3.76 18.30
C ALA A 43 -11.17 4.53 16.98
N THR A 44 -11.65 5.76 16.97
CA THR A 44 -11.55 6.69 15.84
C THR A 44 -10.12 7.21 15.68
N ALA A 45 -9.78 7.74 14.51
CA ALA A 45 -8.46 8.35 14.26
C ALA A 45 -8.14 9.46 15.27
N LEU A 46 -9.12 10.31 15.61
CA LEU A 46 -8.95 11.37 16.61
C LEU A 46 -8.66 10.81 18.01
N GLU A 47 -9.38 9.77 18.44
CA GLU A 47 -9.14 9.12 19.75
C GLU A 47 -7.75 8.48 19.81
N ILE A 48 -7.29 7.85 18.72
CA ILE A 48 -5.95 7.26 18.64
C ILE A 48 -4.88 8.34 18.75
N VAL A 49 -5.02 9.44 17.99
CA VAL A 49 -4.07 10.56 18.01
C VAL A 49 -4.05 11.25 19.38
N ASP A 50 -5.21 11.56 19.96
CA ASP A 50 -5.31 12.19 21.29
C ASP A 50 -4.64 11.33 22.37
N HIS A 51 -4.92 10.02 22.37
CA HIS A 51 -4.31 9.10 23.31
C HIS A 51 -2.79 8.99 23.14
N ALA A 52 -2.29 8.88 21.90
CA ALA A 52 -0.87 8.75 21.65
C ALA A 52 -0.10 10.01 22.08
N LEU A 53 -0.65 11.20 21.79
CA LEU A 53 -0.08 12.47 22.23
C LEU A 53 -0.16 12.67 23.75
N GLU A 54 -1.26 12.25 24.40
CA GLU A 54 -1.38 12.26 25.86
C GLU A 54 -0.36 11.35 26.55
N THR A 55 -0.15 10.16 26.00
CA THR A 55 0.70 9.13 26.62
C THR A 55 2.18 9.47 26.51
N HIS A 56 2.63 9.96 25.34
CA HIS A 56 4.06 10.10 25.04
C HIS A 56 4.55 11.55 25.05
N GLY A 57 3.65 12.55 25.01
CA GLY A 57 4.02 13.97 25.01
C GLY A 57 5.07 14.31 23.94
N ASP A 58 6.19 14.93 24.34
CA ASP A 58 7.25 15.33 23.41
C ASP A 58 8.12 14.16 22.91
N ARG A 59 7.88 12.93 23.39
CA ARG A 59 8.61 11.71 23.03
C ARG A 59 8.00 10.95 21.85
N ILE A 60 6.90 11.47 21.30
CA ILE A 60 6.28 10.98 20.06
C ILE A 60 6.41 12.01 18.94
N ALA A 61 6.53 11.53 17.69
CA ALA A 61 6.45 12.38 16.52
C ALA A 61 5.64 11.74 15.39
N ILE A 62 4.99 12.58 14.58
CA ILE A 62 4.26 12.18 13.39
C ILE A 62 5.25 12.12 12.22
N ALA A 63 5.32 10.97 11.55
CA ALA A 63 6.03 10.84 10.29
C ALA A 63 5.15 11.36 9.16
N PHE A 64 5.61 12.41 8.48
CA PHE A 64 4.90 13.02 7.36
C PHE A 64 5.69 12.85 6.06
N SER A 65 5.10 12.15 5.10
CA SER A 65 5.72 11.85 3.80
C SER A 65 5.45 12.89 2.72
N GLY A 66 4.58 13.88 3.00
CA GLY A 66 4.23 14.93 2.05
C GLY A 66 3.17 14.48 1.04
N ALA A 67 2.25 13.62 1.47
CA ALA A 67 1.14 13.09 0.68
C ALA A 67 -0.18 13.25 1.45
N GLU A 68 -1.12 12.31 1.31
CA GLU A 68 -2.43 12.34 1.98
C GLU A 68 -2.34 12.08 3.50
N ASP A 69 -1.17 11.65 3.99
CA ASP A 69 -0.88 11.45 5.41
C ASP A 69 -0.80 12.76 6.23
N VAL A 70 -0.90 13.93 5.58
CA VAL A 70 -1.19 15.22 6.24
C VAL A 70 -2.47 15.17 7.08
N ALA A 71 -3.38 14.23 6.80
CA ALA A 71 -4.56 13.96 7.62
C ALA A 71 -4.20 13.65 9.10
N VAL A 72 -3.08 12.98 9.37
CA VAL A 72 -2.64 12.71 10.75
C VAL A 72 -2.28 14.00 11.48
N ILE A 73 -1.62 14.94 10.79
CA ILE A 73 -1.31 16.27 11.33
C ILE A 73 -2.59 17.05 11.60
N GLN A 74 -3.56 17.00 10.68
CA GLN A 74 -4.85 17.65 10.86
C GLN A 74 -5.61 17.09 12.08
N TYR A 75 -5.60 15.77 12.30
CA TYR A 75 -6.16 15.17 13.51
C TYR A 75 -5.40 15.61 14.76
N ALA A 76 -4.06 15.68 14.72
CA ALA A 76 -3.27 16.16 15.84
C ALA A 76 -3.60 17.60 16.22
N ALA A 77 -3.77 18.48 15.23
CA ALA A 77 -4.20 19.85 15.44
C ALA A 77 -5.58 19.95 16.12
N LEU A 78 -6.52 19.07 15.77
CA LEU A 78 -7.86 19.02 16.37
C LEU A 78 -7.85 18.62 17.85
N THR A 79 -6.81 17.92 18.33
CA THR A 79 -6.69 17.58 19.76
C THR A 79 -6.38 18.79 20.64
N GLY A 80 -5.83 19.88 20.06
CA GLY A 80 -5.33 21.03 20.80
C GLY A 80 -4.06 20.76 21.63
N ARG A 81 -3.44 19.58 21.49
CA ARG A 81 -2.17 19.23 22.16
C ARG A 81 -0.98 19.69 21.31
N GLY A 82 0.17 19.90 21.96
CA GLY A 82 1.44 20.04 21.25
C GLY A 82 1.81 18.72 20.55
N PHE A 83 2.36 18.81 19.35
CA PHE A 83 2.80 17.65 18.58
C PHE A 83 4.04 17.97 17.76
N ARG A 84 4.84 16.94 17.48
CA ARG A 84 6.05 17.03 16.65
C ARG A 84 5.82 16.33 15.32
N VAL A 85 6.43 16.86 14.26
CA VAL A 85 6.37 16.29 12.92
C VAL A 85 7.78 16.14 12.38
N PHE A 86 8.08 15.02 11.73
CA PHE A 86 9.32 14.82 11.01
C PHE A 86 9.05 14.28 9.60
N SER A 87 9.94 14.60 8.67
CA SER A 87 9.86 14.16 7.28
C SER A 87 11.21 13.62 6.82
N LEU A 88 11.18 12.53 6.04
CA LEU A 88 12.38 11.95 5.45
C LEU A 88 12.64 12.62 4.10
N ASP A 89 13.60 13.54 4.06
CA ASP A 89 14.03 14.14 2.80
C ASP A 89 15.09 13.26 2.15
N THR A 90 14.68 12.52 1.12
CA THR A 90 15.57 11.63 0.37
C THR A 90 16.53 12.38 -0.57
N GLY A 91 16.36 13.68 -0.75
CA GLY A 91 17.00 14.51 -1.77
C GLY A 91 16.48 14.26 -3.19
N ARG A 92 15.40 13.48 -3.34
CA ARG A 92 14.80 13.07 -4.62
C ARG A 92 13.27 13.15 -4.60
N LEU A 93 12.70 13.95 -3.69
CA LEU A 93 11.26 14.19 -3.63
C LEU A 93 10.81 15.08 -4.80
N ASN A 94 9.51 15.12 -5.05
CA ASN A 94 8.96 16.05 -6.04
C ASN A 94 9.04 17.50 -5.52
N PRO A 95 9.26 18.51 -6.37
CA PRO A 95 9.15 19.91 -5.98
C PRO A 95 7.84 20.24 -5.24
N GLU A 96 6.73 19.70 -5.71
CA GLU A 96 5.39 19.88 -5.12
C GLU A 96 5.30 19.29 -3.70
N THR A 97 6.11 18.27 -3.37
CA THR A 97 6.23 17.75 -2.01
C THR A 97 6.90 18.74 -1.07
N TYR A 98 7.93 19.47 -1.55
CA TYR A 98 8.57 20.53 -0.76
C TYR A 98 7.65 21.74 -0.57
N GLU A 99 6.91 22.12 -1.61
CA GLU A 99 5.89 23.17 -1.53
C GLU A 99 4.81 22.83 -0.50
N LEU A 100 4.37 21.57 -0.46
CA LEU A 100 3.43 21.11 0.56
C LEU A 100 4.04 21.19 1.96
N PHE A 101 5.30 20.81 2.15
CA PHE A 101 5.94 20.92 3.48
C PHE A 101 5.91 22.37 3.99
N ASP A 102 6.28 23.33 3.15
CA ASP A 102 6.21 24.76 3.49
C ASP A 102 4.78 25.23 3.76
N ALA A 103 3.80 24.80 2.95
CA ALA A 103 2.39 25.10 3.17
C ALA A 103 1.86 24.53 4.50
N VAL A 104 2.23 23.30 4.85
CA VAL A 104 1.84 22.63 6.11
C VAL A 104 2.47 23.33 7.31
N GLU A 105 3.75 23.69 7.28
CA GLU A 105 4.36 24.48 8.36
C GLU A 105 3.61 25.79 8.62
N LYS A 106 3.27 26.52 7.54
CA LYS A 106 2.55 27.80 7.62
C LYS A 106 1.12 27.62 8.10
N HIS A 107 0.41 26.59 7.61
CA HIS A 107 -0.99 26.34 7.93
C HIS A 107 -1.18 25.93 9.39
N PHE A 108 -0.32 25.04 9.91
CA PHE A 108 -0.44 24.53 11.28
C PHE A 108 0.43 25.29 12.30
N GLY A 109 1.29 26.21 11.87
CA GLY A 109 2.20 26.94 12.76
C GLY A 109 3.24 26.05 13.41
N ILE A 110 3.71 25.02 12.70
CA ILE A 110 4.66 24.02 13.19
C ILE A 110 6.01 24.11 12.49
N LYS A 111 7.01 23.41 13.03
CA LYS A 111 8.28 23.14 12.35
C LYS A 111 8.48 21.65 12.14
N ILE A 112 8.74 21.29 10.89
CA ILE A 112 9.00 19.90 10.48
C ILE A 112 10.48 19.60 10.70
N GLU A 113 10.75 18.51 11.39
CA GLU A 113 12.10 17.99 11.58
C GLU A 113 12.54 17.19 10.34
N TYR A 114 13.31 17.83 9.44
CA TYR A 114 13.79 17.17 8.23
C TYR A 114 14.97 16.23 8.51
N CYS A 115 14.81 14.97 8.11
CA CYS A 115 15.83 13.94 8.24
C CYS A 115 16.46 13.67 6.87
N PHE A 116 17.74 14.00 6.72
CA PHE A 116 18.50 13.82 5.48
C PHE A 116 19.34 12.55 5.51
N PRO A 117 19.63 11.93 4.36
CA PRO A 117 20.52 10.79 4.29
C PRO A 117 21.98 11.18 4.53
N ASP A 118 22.77 10.20 4.95
CA ASP A 118 24.22 10.36 5.07
C ASP A 118 24.85 10.64 3.69
N ALA A 119 25.63 11.72 3.61
CA ALA A 119 26.17 12.21 2.34
C ALA A 119 27.19 11.25 1.74
N ASP A 120 28.02 10.59 2.57
CA ASP A 120 29.05 9.68 2.10
C ASP A 120 28.44 8.35 1.63
N ALA A 121 27.42 7.84 2.32
CA ALA A 121 26.67 6.67 1.88
C ALA A 121 25.95 6.93 0.53
N VAL A 122 25.35 8.10 0.37
CA VAL A 122 24.73 8.50 -0.91
C VAL A 122 25.78 8.62 -2.02
N LYS A 123 26.93 9.23 -1.73
CA LYS A 123 28.03 9.42 -2.69
C LYS A 123 28.60 8.07 -3.14
N ALA A 124 28.81 7.14 -2.22
CA ALA A 124 29.27 5.79 -2.54
C ALA A 124 28.28 5.08 -3.50
N LEU A 125 27.00 5.03 -3.12
CA LEU A 125 25.95 4.41 -3.94
C LEU A 125 25.90 4.99 -5.37
N VAL A 126 25.91 6.33 -5.47
CA VAL A 126 25.77 7.01 -6.76
C VAL A 126 27.03 6.89 -7.62
N ASN A 127 28.23 6.96 -7.04
CA ASN A 127 29.48 6.84 -7.80
C ASN A 127 29.69 5.43 -8.35
N GLU A 128 29.20 4.40 -7.64
CA GLU A 128 29.31 3.01 -8.07
C GLU A 128 28.20 2.63 -9.06
N LYS A 129 26.94 2.97 -8.75
CA LYS A 129 25.76 2.44 -9.47
C LYS A 129 24.94 3.49 -10.23
N GLY A 130 25.38 4.75 -10.22
CA GLY A 130 24.68 5.85 -10.87
C GLY A 130 23.43 6.36 -10.12
N MET A 131 22.72 7.29 -10.76
CA MET A 131 21.60 8.02 -10.13
C MET A 131 20.26 7.27 -10.11
N PHE A 132 20.19 6.13 -10.80
CA PHE A 132 18.95 5.40 -11.10
C PHE A 132 19.08 3.87 -10.94
N SER A 133 20.06 3.39 -10.15
CA SER A 133 20.30 1.95 -9.91
C SER A 133 19.04 1.18 -9.51
N PHE A 134 18.09 1.83 -8.85
CA PHE A 134 16.82 1.25 -8.44
C PHE A 134 15.92 0.74 -9.58
N TYR A 135 16.13 1.15 -10.84
CA TYR A 135 15.42 0.58 -11.98
C TYR A 135 15.95 -0.81 -12.38
N GLU A 136 17.20 -1.10 -12.05
CA GLU A 136 17.89 -2.35 -12.41
C GLU A 136 17.97 -3.29 -11.21
N ASP A 137 18.42 -2.77 -10.06
CA ASP A 137 18.65 -3.53 -8.82
C ASP A 137 17.42 -3.60 -7.90
N GLY A 138 16.36 -2.87 -8.26
CA GLY A 138 15.22 -2.61 -7.38
C GLY A 138 15.49 -1.54 -6.33
N HIS A 139 14.42 -1.03 -5.72
CA HIS A 139 14.46 0.18 -4.91
C HIS A 139 15.08 0.02 -3.52
N LYS A 140 15.27 -1.21 -3.05
CA LYS A 140 15.57 -1.51 -1.64
C LYS A 140 16.88 -0.89 -1.17
N GLU A 141 17.94 -0.96 -1.95
CA GLU A 141 19.25 -0.39 -1.58
C GLU A 141 19.20 1.14 -1.50
N CYS A 142 18.69 1.79 -2.54
CA CYS A 142 18.51 3.25 -2.57
C CYS A 142 17.60 3.73 -1.43
N CYS A 143 16.49 3.05 -1.17
CA CYS A 143 15.62 3.34 -0.02
C CYS A 143 16.31 3.04 1.32
N GLY A 144 17.16 2.02 1.38
CA GLY A 144 17.99 1.70 2.54
C GLY A 144 18.82 2.90 2.97
N VAL A 145 19.62 3.42 2.03
CA VAL A 145 20.48 4.59 2.24
C VAL A 145 19.67 5.87 2.46
N ARG A 146 18.71 6.14 1.56
CA ARG A 146 18.04 7.45 1.53
C ARG A 146 16.91 7.63 2.53
N LYS A 147 16.35 6.53 3.05
CA LYS A 147 15.09 6.55 3.81
C LYS A 147 15.16 5.73 5.10
N VAL A 148 15.60 4.47 5.03
CA VAL A 148 15.61 3.57 6.20
C VAL A 148 16.68 3.98 7.21
N GLN A 149 17.90 4.29 6.76
CA GLN A 149 18.99 4.76 7.63
C GLN A 149 18.63 6.06 8.38
N PRO A 150 18.20 7.15 7.71
CA PRO A 150 17.82 8.37 8.42
C PRO A 150 16.58 8.19 9.31
N LEU A 151 15.62 7.34 8.89
CA LEU A 151 14.50 6.98 9.77
C LEU A 151 14.99 6.30 11.04
N ARG A 152 15.88 5.30 10.94
CA ARG A 152 16.41 4.59 12.10
C ARG A 152 17.09 5.56 13.07
N ALA A 153 17.90 6.49 12.56
CA ALA A 153 18.54 7.51 13.38
C ALA A 153 17.51 8.41 14.09
N LYS A 154 16.44 8.81 13.39
CA LYS A 154 15.36 9.61 13.98
C LYS A 154 14.57 8.86 15.05
N LEU A 155 14.16 7.62 14.77
CA LEU A 155 13.35 6.80 15.68
C LEU A 155 14.10 6.42 16.95
N ALA A 156 15.43 6.26 16.88
CA ALA A 156 16.28 6.07 18.06
C ALA A 156 16.24 7.26 19.06
N THR A 157 15.59 8.37 18.72
CA THR A 157 15.38 9.51 19.63
C THR A 157 13.99 9.55 20.27
N LEU A 158 13.08 8.67 19.86
CA LEU A 158 11.66 8.68 20.21
C LEU A 158 11.25 7.42 20.98
N ASP A 159 10.18 7.52 21.77
CA ASP A 159 9.54 6.38 22.44
C ASP A 159 8.33 5.87 21.62
N ALA A 160 7.78 6.72 20.76
CA ALA A 160 6.70 6.36 19.85
C ALA A 160 6.73 7.17 18.54
N TRP A 161 6.03 6.69 17.52
CA TRP A 161 5.82 7.42 16.27
C TRP A 161 4.44 7.12 15.66
N MET A 162 3.93 8.07 14.88
CA MET A 162 2.66 7.97 14.15
C MET A 162 2.89 7.94 12.64
N THR A 163 2.17 7.11 11.92
CA THR A 163 2.20 7.07 10.44
C THR A 163 0.79 7.12 9.85
N GLY A 164 0.67 7.61 8.62
CA GLY A 164 -0.59 7.59 7.85
C GLY A 164 -0.92 6.27 7.15
N GLN A 165 -0.34 5.14 7.59
CA GLN A 165 -0.56 3.85 6.95
C GLN A 165 -2.01 3.38 7.12
N ARG A 166 -2.65 2.97 6.00
CA ARG A 166 -4.02 2.45 5.98
C ARG A 166 -4.07 1.04 5.41
N LYS A 167 -5.11 0.28 5.75
CA LYS A 167 -5.34 -1.07 5.22
C LYS A 167 -5.68 -1.06 3.73
N ASP A 168 -6.39 -0.05 3.26
CA ASP A 168 -6.86 0.04 1.87
C ASP A 168 -5.77 0.46 0.87
N GLN A 169 -4.63 0.93 1.36
CA GLN A 169 -3.53 1.41 0.52
C GLN A 169 -2.84 0.30 -0.27
N SER A 170 -2.81 -0.94 0.21
CA SER A 170 -2.20 -2.06 -0.53
C SER A 170 -3.03 -3.35 -0.38
N PRO A 171 -3.79 -3.78 -1.40
CA PRO A 171 -4.49 -5.06 -1.40
C PRO A 171 -3.51 -6.22 -1.14
N GLY A 172 -3.64 -6.87 0.01
CA GLY A 172 -2.92 -8.09 0.35
C GLY A 172 -1.64 -7.93 1.18
N THR A 173 -1.01 -6.74 1.24
CA THR A 173 0.19 -6.52 2.10
C THR A 173 -0.09 -5.66 3.33
N ARG A 174 -1.21 -4.93 3.39
CA ARG A 174 -1.56 -4.04 4.51
C ARG A 174 -2.86 -4.37 5.23
N ASN A 175 -3.54 -5.46 4.86
CA ASN A 175 -4.85 -5.86 5.42
C ASN A 175 -4.85 -6.04 6.96
N ALA A 176 -3.69 -6.26 7.57
CA ALA A 176 -3.53 -6.52 9.00
C ALA A 176 -2.83 -5.39 9.77
N VAL A 177 -2.68 -4.18 9.20
CA VAL A 177 -2.03 -3.07 9.94
C VAL A 177 -2.85 -2.72 11.19
N PRO A 178 -2.30 -2.85 12.40
CA PRO A 178 -3.04 -2.50 13.61
C PRO A 178 -3.01 -0.99 13.85
N ALA A 179 -4.00 -0.48 14.58
CA ALA A 179 -4.08 0.93 14.98
C ALA A 179 -2.89 1.34 15.87
N SER A 180 -2.34 0.39 16.62
CA SER A 180 -1.19 0.56 17.49
C SER A 180 -0.49 -0.79 17.63
N GLN A 181 0.84 -0.84 17.45
CA GLN A 181 1.68 -1.98 17.78
C GLN A 181 3.04 -1.56 18.30
N VAL A 182 3.66 -2.40 19.12
CA VAL A 182 5.12 -2.32 19.32
C VAL A 182 5.79 -2.45 17.95
N ASP A 183 6.73 -1.55 17.63
CA ASP A 183 7.36 -1.52 16.33
C ASP A 183 8.21 -2.78 16.12
N PRO A 184 7.92 -3.59 15.09
CA PRO A 184 8.60 -4.86 14.87
C PRO A 184 9.97 -4.72 14.20
N VAL A 185 10.36 -3.52 13.74
CA VAL A 185 11.56 -3.30 12.92
C VAL A 185 12.54 -2.35 13.58
N PHE A 186 12.04 -1.29 14.21
CA PHE A 186 12.85 -0.21 14.75
C PHE A 186 12.83 -0.19 16.28
N VAL A 187 13.95 0.26 16.84
CA VAL A 187 14.12 0.46 18.28
C VAL A 187 14.04 1.95 18.60
N GLY A 188 13.46 2.24 19.76
CA GLY A 188 13.26 3.59 20.26
C GLY A 188 14.41 4.02 21.15
N ALA A 189 14.27 5.18 21.77
CA ALA A 189 15.32 5.79 22.60
C ALA A 189 15.70 4.99 23.84
N LYS A 190 14.81 4.13 24.35
CA LYS A 190 15.14 3.23 25.46
C LYS A 190 16.08 2.09 25.05
N GLY A 191 16.24 1.85 23.74
CA GLY A 191 17.03 0.75 23.21
C GLY A 191 16.40 -0.62 23.47
N GLY A 192 16.84 -1.62 22.70
CA GLY A 192 16.34 -2.99 22.79
C GLY A 192 15.03 -3.23 22.03
N GLU A 193 14.73 -4.50 21.80
CA GLU A 193 13.50 -4.93 21.15
C GLU A 193 12.27 -4.49 21.96
N GLY A 194 11.26 -3.99 21.26
CA GLY A 194 10.02 -3.53 21.87
C GLY A 194 10.04 -2.15 22.53
N SER A 195 11.14 -1.39 22.34
CA SER A 195 11.30 -0.05 22.92
C SER A 195 10.59 1.08 22.17
N LEU A 196 10.05 0.82 20.99
CA LEU A 196 9.36 1.81 20.16
C LEU A 196 7.90 1.42 19.93
N MET A 197 7.02 2.39 20.08
CA MET A 197 5.60 2.21 19.83
C MET A 197 5.17 2.84 18.50
N LYS A 198 4.48 2.10 17.63
CA LYS A 198 4.00 2.58 16.32
C LYS A 198 2.48 2.71 16.29
N TYR A 199 1.97 3.90 16.01
CA TYR A 199 0.55 4.19 15.85
C TYR A 199 0.19 4.42 14.37
N ASN A 200 -0.93 3.88 13.92
CA ASN A 200 -1.50 4.07 12.58
C ASN A 200 -2.96 4.56 12.70
N PRO A 201 -3.18 5.85 12.99
CA PRO A 201 -4.52 6.37 13.29
C PRO A 201 -5.53 6.20 12.15
N LEU A 202 -5.03 6.20 10.90
CA LEU A 202 -5.85 6.07 9.70
C LEU A 202 -6.09 4.61 9.29
N THR A 203 -5.72 3.62 10.12
CA THR A 203 -5.67 2.20 9.71
C THR A 203 -6.98 1.68 9.09
N ASP A 204 -8.11 2.07 9.67
CA ASP A 204 -9.45 1.63 9.27
C ASP A 204 -10.18 2.66 8.37
N MET A 205 -9.52 3.78 8.02
CA MET A 205 -10.07 4.77 7.10
C MET A 205 -9.81 4.36 5.66
N THR A 206 -10.82 4.53 4.82
CA THR A 206 -10.70 4.45 3.36
C THR A 206 -10.09 5.74 2.78
N SER A 207 -9.55 5.64 1.57
CA SER A 207 -9.03 6.77 0.80
C SER A 207 -10.08 7.85 0.63
N THR A 208 -11.34 7.48 0.33
CA THR A 208 -12.46 8.42 0.23
C THR A 208 -12.69 9.18 1.53
N GLU A 209 -12.72 8.50 2.68
CA GLU A 209 -12.92 9.14 3.99
C GLU A 209 -11.77 10.10 4.33
N VAL A 210 -10.53 9.75 4.01
CA VAL A 210 -9.37 10.64 4.18
C VAL A 210 -9.52 11.88 3.32
N TRP A 211 -9.87 11.70 2.04
CA TRP A 211 -10.03 12.82 1.11
C TRP A 211 -11.18 13.75 1.49
N ASP A 212 -12.32 13.19 1.90
CA ASP A 212 -13.47 13.98 2.35
C ASP A 212 -13.12 14.77 3.61
N PHE A 213 -12.42 14.14 4.56
CA PHE A 213 -11.91 14.82 5.75
C PHE A 213 -10.99 16.00 5.40
N LEU A 214 -9.98 15.78 4.54
CA LEU A 214 -9.03 16.82 4.14
C LEU A 214 -9.73 18.00 3.45
N ARG A 215 -10.72 17.73 2.57
CA ARG A 215 -11.51 18.76 1.89
C ARG A 215 -12.37 19.56 2.86
N VAL A 216 -13.10 18.89 3.75
CA VAL A 216 -13.97 19.55 4.74
C VAL A 216 -13.16 20.43 5.69
N MET A 217 -11.95 19.99 6.05
CA MET A 217 -11.06 20.74 6.93
C MET A 217 -10.29 21.86 6.22
N GLY A 218 -10.31 21.92 4.89
CA GLY A 218 -9.52 22.88 4.12
C GLY A 218 -8.02 22.70 4.30
N THR A 219 -7.58 21.47 4.54
CA THR A 219 -6.17 21.12 4.79
C THR A 219 -5.38 21.19 3.48
N PRO A 220 -4.19 21.82 3.45
CA PRO A 220 -3.34 21.82 2.26
C PRO A 220 -2.92 20.39 1.90
N VAL A 221 -2.98 20.07 0.60
CA VAL A 221 -2.65 18.76 0.04
C VAL A 221 -1.65 18.91 -1.11
N ASN A 222 -0.96 17.83 -1.46
CA ASN A 222 0.04 17.85 -2.52
C ASN A 222 -0.62 18.13 -3.89
N ALA A 223 -0.10 19.11 -4.64
CA ALA A 223 -0.63 19.47 -5.96
C ALA A 223 -0.58 18.32 -6.99
N LEU A 224 0.28 17.32 -6.78
CA LEU A 224 0.32 16.12 -7.63
C LEU A 224 -0.97 15.29 -7.59
N HIS A 225 -1.77 15.41 -6.52
CA HIS A 225 -3.06 14.73 -6.45
C HIS A 225 -4.04 15.21 -7.53
N GLU A 226 -3.95 16.48 -7.95
CA GLU A 226 -4.73 17.02 -9.08
C GLU A 226 -4.21 16.54 -10.45
N ARG A 227 -3.07 15.86 -10.47
CA ARG A 227 -2.39 15.35 -11.67
C ARG A 227 -2.41 13.82 -11.75
N GLY A 228 -3.32 13.18 -11.03
CA GLY A 228 -3.52 11.72 -11.05
C GLY A 228 -2.56 10.92 -10.17
N TYR A 229 -1.75 11.56 -9.33
CA TYR A 229 -0.93 10.86 -8.34
C TYR A 229 -1.78 10.54 -7.11
N VAL A 230 -2.08 9.26 -6.89
CA VAL A 230 -2.81 8.83 -5.68
C VAL A 230 -1.83 8.54 -4.55
N SER A 231 -0.85 7.65 -4.77
CA SER A 231 0.26 7.42 -3.83
C SER A 231 1.49 8.23 -4.24
N ILE A 232 2.05 9.03 -3.32
CA ILE A 232 3.20 9.88 -3.60
C ILE A 232 4.46 9.37 -2.87
N GLY A 233 5.60 9.45 -3.54
CA GLY A 233 6.93 9.19 -2.97
C GLY A 233 7.99 10.03 -3.67
N CYS A 234 9.21 9.50 -3.79
CA CYS A 234 10.27 10.16 -4.55
C CYS A 234 9.87 10.29 -6.02
N ALA A 235 10.24 11.40 -6.65
CA ALA A 235 9.94 11.71 -8.05
C ALA A 235 10.28 10.57 -9.03
N PRO A 236 11.48 9.95 -8.99
CA PRO A 236 11.82 8.92 -9.97
C PRO A 236 11.15 7.57 -9.70
N CYS A 237 10.50 7.38 -8.55
CA CYS A 237 9.88 6.11 -8.17
C CYS A 237 8.36 6.21 -8.01
N THR A 238 7.78 7.32 -8.51
CA THR A 238 6.34 7.61 -8.42
C THR A 238 5.80 8.10 -9.76
N ARG A 239 4.65 7.57 -10.19
CA ARG A 239 3.89 8.03 -11.35
C ARG A 239 2.39 8.12 -11.03
N ALA A 240 1.68 8.91 -11.83
CA ALA A 240 0.22 8.93 -11.82
C ALA A 240 -0.37 7.55 -12.16
N VAL A 241 -1.57 7.28 -11.67
CA VAL A 241 -2.36 6.09 -11.99
C VAL A 241 -3.58 6.47 -12.84
N LEU A 242 -4.03 5.54 -13.67
CA LEU A 242 -5.24 5.72 -14.50
C LEU A 242 -6.51 5.57 -13.64
N PRO A 243 -7.66 6.09 -14.12
CA PRO A 243 -8.95 5.84 -13.47
C PRO A 243 -9.18 4.33 -13.25
N GLY A 244 -9.47 3.94 -12.00
CA GLY A 244 -9.73 2.55 -11.61
C GLY A 244 -8.49 1.72 -11.25
N GLN A 245 -7.27 2.18 -11.59
CA GLN A 245 -6.02 1.54 -11.14
C GLN A 245 -5.81 1.69 -9.64
N GLN A 246 -5.15 0.71 -9.04
CA GLN A 246 -4.84 0.71 -7.62
C GLN A 246 -3.71 1.71 -7.31
N GLU A 247 -3.79 2.40 -6.16
CA GLU A 247 -2.91 3.52 -5.83
C GLU A 247 -1.39 3.20 -5.80
N ARG A 248 -1.00 1.97 -5.45
CA ARG A 248 0.39 1.49 -5.39
C ARG A 248 0.92 1.07 -6.75
N GLU A 249 0.08 0.95 -7.78
CA GLU A 249 0.55 0.77 -9.16
C GLU A 249 1.35 1.98 -9.67
N GLY A 250 1.17 3.13 -9.03
CA GLY A 250 1.99 4.32 -9.25
C GLY A 250 3.38 4.24 -8.63
N ARG A 251 3.70 3.21 -7.84
CA ARG A 251 4.91 3.10 -7.02
C ARG A 251 5.74 1.90 -7.44
N TRP A 252 7.02 2.11 -7.71
CA TRP A 252 7.94 1.04 -8.13
C TRP A 252 7.32 0.15 -9.21
N TRP A 253 6.72 0.79 -10.22
CA TRP A 253 5.87 0.11 -11.21
C TRP A 253 6.62 -0.91 -12.08
N TRP A 254 7.96 -0.87 -12.06
CA TRP A 254 8.83 -1.84 -12.71
C TRP A 254 9.08 -3.10 -11.87
N GLU A 255 8.80 -3.05 -10.56
CA GLU A 255 8.96 -4.18 -9.63
C GLU A 255 7.66 -4.95 -9.40
N ASP A 256 7.80 -6.19 -8.93
CA ASP A 256 6.67 -7.05 -8.59
C ASP A 256 5.88 -6.59 -7.37
N ALA A 257 4.56 -6.82 -7.39
CA ALA A 257 3.63 -6.39 -6.34
C ALA A 257 4.05 -6.84 -4.92
N ALA A 258 4.59 -8.05 -4.77
CA ALA A 258 5.08 -8.57 -3.49
C ALA A 258 6.34 -7.84 -2.96
N SER A 259 7.11 -7.22 -3.86
CA SER A 259 8.33 -6.49 -3.54
C SER A 259 8.09 -4.99 -3.34
N LYS A 260 6.91 -4.45 -3.64
CA LYS A 260 6.62 -3.01 -3.63
C LYS A 260 6.55 -2.37 -2.24
N GLU A 261 6.72 -3.11 -1.14
CA GLU A 261 6.76 -2.47 0.19
C GLU A 261 8.16 -1.94 0.51
N CYS A 262 8.22 -0.67 0.90
CA CYS A 262 9.45 -0.06 1.37
C CYS A 262 9.85 -0.68 2.72
N GLY A 263 11.15 -0.81 2.96
CA GLY A 263 11.71 -1.35 4.21
C GLY A 263 11.32 -0.61 5.50
N LEU A 264 10.52 0.46 5.45
CA LEU A 264 9.95 1.09 6.65
C LEU A 264 8.86 0.25 7.33
N HIS A 265 8.19 -0.65 6.60
CA HIS A 265 6.99 -1.36 7.10
C HIS A 265 7.05 -2.86 6.85
N SER A 266 8.25 -3.42 6.68
CA SER A 266 8.47 -4.83 6.34
C SER A 266 7.99 -5.82 7.41
N GLY A 267 7.80 -5.39 8.66
CA GLY A 267 7.38 -6.27 9.75
C GLY A 267 5.90 -6.69 9.75
N ASN A 268 5.05 -6.06 8.95
CA ASN A 268 3.60 -6.36 8.90
C ASN A 268 3.19 -7.21 7.67
N VAL A 269 4.16 -7.76 6.94
CA VAL A 269 3.90 -8.69 5.84
C VAL A 269 3.58 -10.07 6.44
N SER A 270 2.47 -10.69 6.02
CA SER A 270 1.95 -11.93 6.63
C SER A 270 2.97 -13.08 6.65
N ASP A 271 2.88 -13.97 7.64
CA ASP A 271 3.74 -15.17 7.76
C ASP A 271 3.58 -16.15 6.58
N GLU A 272 2.45 -16.09 5.87
CA GLU A 272 2.26 -16.79 4.59
C GLU A 272 3.27 -16.35 3.54
N ALA A 273 3.79 -15.11 3.61
CA ALA A 273 4.86 -14.63 2.75
C ALA A 273 6.25 -15.16 3.16
N LYS A 274 6.41 -15.80 4.33
CA LYS A 274 7.68 -16.32 4.86
C LYS A 274 7.94 -17.81 4.57
N LYS A 275 6.96 -18.59 4.11
CA LYS A 275 7.19 -19.98 3.65
C LYS A 275 8.12 -20.00 2.44
N THR A 276 9.07 -20.93 2.39
CA THR A 276 9.92 -21.16 1.20
C THR A 276 9.05 -21.51 0.00
N GLN A 277 9.54 -21.22 -1.20
CA GLN A 277 8.79 -21.45 -2.43
C GLN A 277 8.47 -22.95 -2.64
N GLU A 278 9.39 -23.84 -2.23
CA GLU A 278 9.25 -25.30 -2.30
C GLU A 278 8.06 -25.82 -1.46
N ASP A 279 7.84 -25.26 -0.27
CA ASP A 279 6.71 -25.65 0.60
C ASP A 279 5.34 -25.23 0.04
N ARG A 280 5.31 -24.20 -0.81
CA ARG A 280 4.08 -23.69 -1.44
C ARG A 280 3.75 -24.44 -2.71
N GLU A 281 4.76 -24.82 -3.49
CA GLU A 281 4.56 -25.54 -4.74
C GLU A 281 3.94 -26.94 -4.55
N ALA A 282 3.93 -27.50 -3.33
CA ALA A 282 3.34 -28.80 -2.99
C ALA A 282 1.80 -28.89 -3.08
N THR A 283 1.05 -27.77 -3.19
CA THR A 283 -0.40 -27.82 -3.43
C THR A 283 -0.68 -28.16 -4.91
N GLU A 284 -1.31 -29.31 -5.14
CA GLU A 284 -1.49 -29.86 -6.49
C GLU A 284 -2.78 -29.42 -7.20
N GLU A 285 -3.83 -29.05 -6.45
CA GLU A 285 -5.14 -28.76 -7.03
C GLU A 285 -5.18 -27.44 -7.81
N ASP A 286 -5.82 -27.46 -8.97
CA ASP A 286 -6.02 -26.29 -9.82
C ASP A 286 -7.08 -25.36 -9.18
N ILE A 287 -6.81 -24.06 -9.17
CA ILE A 287 -7.68 -23.06 -8.54
C ILE A 287 -8.74 -22.49 -9.50
N PHE A 288 -8.65 -22.79 -10.79
CA PHE A 288 -9.65 -22.39 -11.78
C PHE A 288 -10.48 -23.61 -12.17
N GLU A 289 -11.77 -23.61 -11.84
CA GLU A 289 -12.66 -24.74 -12.11
C GLU A 289 -13.66 -24.44 -13.24
N HIS A 290 -13.77 -23.18 -13.67
CA HIS A 290 -14.78 -22.76 -14.63
C HIS A 290 -14.49 -23.23 -16.07
N GLU A 291 -15.50 -23.78 -16.74
CA GLU A 291 -15.40 -24.38 -18.09
C GLU A 291 -15.00 -23.40 -19.20
N LEU A 292 -15.35 -22.12 -19.04
CA LEU A 292 -14.97 -21.05 -19.98
C LEU A 292 -13.48 -20.66 -19.88
N VAL A 293 -12.75 -21.12 -18.87
CA VAL A 293 -11.32 -20.83 -18.69
C VAL A 293 -10.50 -22.04 -19.15
N ARG A 294 -10.05 -21.98 -20.41
CA ARG A 294 -9.30 -23.07 -21.04
C ARG A 294 -7.89 -23.20 -20.45
N ALA A 295 -7.53 -24.39 -19.98
CA ALA A 295 -6.14 -24.71 -19.65
C ALA A 295 -5.28 -24.82 -20.92
N LEU A 296 -4.13 -24.14 -20.93
CA LEU A 296 -3.13 -24.25 -21.98
C LEU A 296 -1.97 -25.15 -21.52
N SER A 297 -1.51 -26.02 -22.40
CA SER A 297 -0.20 -26.68 -22.24
C SER A 297 0.95 -25.75 -22.61
N HIS A 298 2.18 -26.16 -22.28
CA HIS A 298 3.42 -25.48 -22.70
C HIS A 298 3.41 -25.18 -24.21
N ASP A 299 3.20 -26.20 -25.03
CA ASP A 299 3.19 -26.06 -26.49
C ASP A 299 2.10 -25.10 -26.98
N GLN A 300 0.94 -25.09 -26.32
CA GLN A 300 -0.16 -24.22 -26.70
C GLN A 300 0.13 -22.75 -26.36
N ILE A 301 0.69 -22.44 -25.19
CA ILE A 301 1.04 -21.06 -24.84
C ILE A 301 2.26 -20.57 -25.63
N ALA A 302 3.24 -21.44 -25.92
CA ALA A 302 4.37 -21.14 -26.78
C ALA A 302 3.90 -20.83 -28.21
N ALA A 303 3.03 -21.68 -28.78
CA ALA A 303 2.44 -21.45 -30.08
C ALA A 303 1.62 -20.16 -30.13
N LEU A 304 0.82 -19.88 -29.10
CA LEU A 304 0.04 -18.65 -29.01
C LEU A 304 0.96 -17.41 -28.96
N ARG A 305 2.10 -17.48 -28.28
CA ARG A 305 3.08 -16.38 -28.24
C ARG A 305 3.77 -16.16 -29.60
N ASP A 306 4.17 -17.23 -30.26
CA ASP A 306 4.95 -17.16 -31.50
C ASP A 306 4.07 -16.97 -32.76
N GLU A 307 2.74 -17.02 -32.60
CA GLU A 307 1.80 -16.79 -33.67
C GLU A 307 1.92 -15.36 -34.24
N LYS A 308 2.14 -15.27 -35.56
CA LYS A 308 2.30 -13.99 -36.26
C LYS A 308 1.02 -13.18 -36.34
N THR A 309 -0.14 -13.82 -36.21
CA THR A 309 -1.44 -13.17 -36.31
C THR A 309 -2.48 -14.02 -35.57
N HIS A 310 -2.93 -13.56 -34.41
CA HIS A 310 -3.89 -14.32 -33.62
C HIS A 310 -5.26 -14.41 -34.30
N ALA A 311 -5.81 -15.63 -34.36
CA ALA A 311 -7.12 -15.90 -34.96
C ALA A 311 -8.28 -15.28 -34.15
N GLU A 312 -8.13 -15.19 -32.83
CA GLU A 312 -9.09 -14.67 -31.88
C GLU A 312 -8.40 -13.84 -30.80
N THR A 313 -9.18 -13.08 -30.03
CA THR A 313 -8.65 -12.32 -28.91
C THR A 313 -8.63 -13.22 -27.67
N THR A 314 -7.44 -13.55 -27.17
CA THR A 314 -7.27 -14.42 -26.01
C THR A 314 -6.72 -13.64 -24.83
N LEU A 315 -7.43 -13.66 -23.70
CA LEU A 315 -6.92 -13.24 -22.41
C LEU A 315 -6.40 -14.48 -21.68
N ALA A 316 -5.11 -14.52 -21.36
CA ALA A 316 -4.47 -15.63 -20.66
C ALA A 316 -3.92 -15.19 -19.31
N VAL A 317 -4.17 -15.98 -18.27
CA VAL A 317 -3.53 -15.83 -16.96
C VAL A 317 -2.41 -16.82 -16.77
N LEU A 318 -1.22 -16.32 -16.45
CA LEU A 318 -0.11 -17.06 -15.87
C LEU A 318 -0.32 -17.11 -14.35
N TYR A 319 -0.53 -18.30 -13.78
CA TYR A 319 -0.87 -18.46 -12.36
C TYR A 319 -0.07 -19.57 -11.68
N ALA A 320 -0.13 -19.58 -10.36
CA ALA A 320 0.34 -20.67 -9.52
C ALA A 320 -0.74 -20.96 -8.46
N PRO A 321 -1.17 -22.22 -8.27
CA PRO A 321 -2.26 -22.56 -7.34
C PRO A 321 -2.03 -22.09 -5.90
N TRP A 322 -0.78 -22.13 -5.45
CA TRP A 322 -0.39 -21.73 -4.11
C TRP A 322 -0.39 -20.21 -3.89
N CYS A 323 -0.52 -19.42 -4.95
CA CYS A 323 -0.39 -17.97 -4.85
C CYS A 323 -1.70 -17.34 -4.36
N PRO A 324 -1.71 -16.65 -3.20
CA PRO A 324 -2.92 -16.01 -2.67
C PRO A 324 -3.47 -14.91 -3.59
N HIS A 325 -2.60 -14.28 -4.39
CA HIS A 325 -3.04 -13.29 -5.39
C HIS A 325 -3.73 -13.95 -6.58
N CYS A 326 -3.36 -15.18 -6.94
CA CYS A 326 -4.07 -15.96 -7.95
C CYS A 326 -5.44 -16.38 -7.43
N GLN A 327 -5.49 -16.94 -6.23
CA GLN A 327 -6.73 -17.36 -5.57
C GLN A 327 -7.75 -16.21 -5.48
N ARG A 328 -7.32 -15.02 -5.05
CA ARG A 328 -8.20 -13.84 -4.99
C ARG A 328 -8.70 -13.33 -6.34
N MET A 329 -8.01 -13.68 -7.43
CA MET A 329 -8.38 -13.23 -8.77
C MET A 329 -9.39 -14.16 -9.44
N VAL A 330 -9.47 -15.44 -9.02
CA VAL A 330 -10.29 -16.49 -9.67
C VAL A 330 -11.70 -15.99 -9.95
N ASP A 331 -12.45 -15.60 -8.92
CA ASP A 331 -13.83 -15.11 -9.07
C ASP A 331 -13.96 -13.98 -10.09
N GLY A 332 -13.05 -13.01 -10.05
CA GLY A 332 -13.05 -11.86 -10.95
C GLY A 332 -12.75 -12.23 -12.40
N TYR A 333 -11.85 -13.19 -12.61
CA TYR A 333 -11.46 -13.68 -13.92
C TYR A 333 -12.53 -14.59 -14.54
N GLU A 334 -13.13 -15.48 -13.74
CA GLU A 334 -14.23 -16.35 -14.17
C GLU A 334 -15.49 -15.54 -14.47
N THR A 335 -15.83 -14.56 -13.63
CA THR A 335 -16.92 -13.60 -13.92
C THR A 335 -16.66 -12.82 -15.22
N ALA A 336 -15.40 -12.49 -15.51
CA ALA A 336 -15.05 -11.84 -16.79
C ALA A 336 -15.25 -12.79 -17.97
N ALA A 337 -14.88 -14.06 -17.83
CA ALA A 337 -15.09 -15.08 -18.86
C ALA A 337 -16.58 -15.23 -19.19
N GLU A 338 -17.43 -15.38 -18.17
CA GLU A 338 -18.90 -15.45 -18.34
C GLU A 338 -19.45 -14.24 -19.11
N ARG A 339 -18.97 -13.03 -18.79
CA ARG A 339 -19.48 -11.79 -19.38
C ARG A 339 -18.97 -11.51 -20.77
N LEU A 340 -17.72 -11.87 -21.08
CA LEU A 340 -17.00 -11.39 -22.25
C LEU A 340 -16.77 -12.47 -23.32
N THR A 341 -16.89 -13.76 -22.99
CA THR A 341 -16.89 -14.82 -24.01
C THR A 341 -17.99 -14.66 -25.07
N PRO A 342 -19.22 -14.23 -24.73
CA PRO A 342 -20.23 -13.88 -25.74
C PRO A 342 -19.80 -12.79 -26.73
N ASN A 343 -18.84 -11.93 -26.36
CA ASN A 343 -18.27 -10.89 -27.21
C ASN A 343 -17.06 -11.38 -28.04
N GLY A 344 -16.80 -12.69 -28.08
CA GLY A 344 -15.72 -13.29 -28.85
C GLY A 344 -14.35 -13.20 -28.19
N ILE A 345 -14.31 -13.12 -26.86
CA ILE A 345 -13.06 -13.15 -26.08
C ILE A 345 -12.85 -14.56 -25.50
N THR A 346 -11.70 -15.16 -25.82
CA THR A 346 -11.29 -16.44 -25.26
C THR A 346 -10.56 -16.23 -23.96
N PHE A 347 -10.93 -16.98 -22.92
CA PHE A 347 -10.24 -16.96 -21.62
C PHE A 347 -9.41 -18.23 -21.45
N ALA A 348 -8.15 -18.04 -21.08
CA ALA A 348 -7.19 -19.11 -20.91
C ALA A 348 -6.43 -19.00 -19.59
N LYS A 349 -5.91 -20.12 -19.11
CA LYS A 349 -5.02 -20.22 -17.95
C LYS A 349 -3.80 -21.07 -18.29
N PHE A 350 -2.65 -20.68 -17.75
CA PHE A 350 -1.40 -21.43 -17.85
C PHE A 350 -0.74 -21.47 -16.47
N ARG A 351 -0.56 -22.69 -15.94
CA ARG A 351 0.13 -22.91 -14.68
C ARG A 351 1.63 -22.73 -14.92
N ALA A 352 2.19 -21.64 -14.43
CA ALA A 352 3.57 -21.23 -14.74
C ALA A 352 4.54 -21.37 -13.56
N ASP A 353 4.19 -22.16 -12.53
CA ASP A 353 5.08 -22.52 -11.41
C ASP A 353 5.96 -23.74 -11.76
N ARG A 354 6.82 -24.16 -10.82
CA ARG A 354 7.70 -25.33 -10.97
C ARG A 354 8.56 -25.24 -12.25
N ASP A 355 8.54 -26.28 -13.08
CA ASP A 355 9.39 -26.42 -14.28
C ASP A 355 9.10 -25.36 -15.36
N GLU A 356 7.90 -24.75 -15.34
CA GLU A 356 7.49 -23.74 -16.33
C GLU A 356 7.99 -22.32 -15.98
N LYS A 357 8.47 -22.10 -14.76
CA LYS A 357 8.73 -20.76 -14.22
C LYS A 357 9.82 -20.02 -14.97
N GLU A 358 10.97 -20.65 -15.21
CA GLU A 358 12.09 -20.01 -15.89
C GLU A 358 11.78 -19.74 -17.36
N TRP A 359 11.12 -20.69 -18.03
CA TRP A 359 10.67 -20.48 -19.41
C TRP A 359 9.67 -19.33 -19.51
N ALA A 360 8.68 -19.25 -18.60
CA ALA A 360 7.70 -18.17 -18.60
C ALA A 360 8.30 -16.80 -18.27
N LYS A 361 9.35 -16.73 -17.42
CA LYS A 361 10.11 -15.50 -17.18
C LYS A 361 10.76 -15.00 -18.46
N GLU A 362 11.46 -15.88 -19.17
CA GLU A 362 12.21 -15.53 -20.38
C GLU A 362 11.30 -15.22 -21.57
N ASN A 363 10.15 -15.89 -21.69
CA ASN A 363 9.34 -15.85 -22.91
C ASN A 363 8.02 -15.07 -22.77
N LEU A 364 7.46 -14.99 -21.56
CA LEU A 364 6.11 -14.46 -21.29
C LEU A 364 6.11 -13.30 -20.29
N SER A 365 7.27 -12.68 -20.03
CA SER A 365 7.42 -11.56 -19.10
C SER A 365 6.83 -11.84 -17.71
N LEU A 366 6.93 -13.11 -17.27
CA LEU A 366 6.50 -13.52 -15.93
C LEU A 366 7.48 -12.98 -14.90
N ASN A 367 7.06 -11.96 -14.15
CA ASN A 367 7.84 -11.44 -13.03
C ASN A 367 7.20 -11.89 -11.69
N SER A 368 5.86 -11.86 -11.62
CA SER A 368 5.08 -12.30 -10.47
C SER A 368 3.74 -12.89 -10.86
N PHE A 369 3.11 -13.57 -9.90
CA PHE A 369 1.81 -14.20 -10.05
C PHE A 369 0.65 -13.38 -9.45
N PRO A 370 -0.55 -13.41 -10.07
CA PRO A 370 -0.76 -13.79 -11.46
C PRO A 370 -0.17 -12.74 -12.41
N THR A 371 0.15 -13.15 -13.64
CA THR A 371 0.42 -12.23 -14.76
C THR A 371 -0.65 -12.45 -15.81
N VAL A 372 -1.32 -11.38 -16.25
CA VAL A 372 -2.39 -11.46 -17.26
C VAL A 372 -1.86 -10.89 -18.58
N LEU A 373 -2.01 -11.66 -19.66
CA LEU A 373 -1.56 -11.35 -21.01
C LEU A 373 -2.76 -11.31 -21.95
N LEU A 374 -2.85 -10.28 -22.78
CA LEU A 374 -3.84 -10.17 -23.85
C LEU A 374 -3.17 -10.39 -25.20
N PHE A 375 -3.65 -11.36 -25.95
CA PHE A 375 -3.26 -11.70 -27.31
C PHE A 375 -4.37 -11.19 -28.25
N PRO A 376 -4.23 -10.00 -28.87
CA PRO A 376 -5.32 -9.39 -29.62
C PRO A 376 -5.49 -10.04 -31.00
N LYS A 377 -6.73 -10.30 -31.41
CA LYS A 377 -7.04 -10.78 -32.77
C LYS A 377 -6.39 -9.91 -33.84
N GLY A 378 -5.78 -10.55 -34.83
CA GLY A 378 -5.17 -9.86 -35.96
C GLY A 378 -3.83 -9.18 -35.67
N ARG A 379 -3.27 -9.33 -34.46
CA ARG A 379 -1.94 -8.82 -34.08
C ARG A 379 -1.02 -9.98 -33.72
N SER A 380 0.28 -9.72 -33.69
CA SER A 380 1.28 -10.62 -33.12
C SER A 380 1.62 -10.22 -31.69
N GLY A 381 2.04 -11.20 -30.91
CA GLY A 381 2.51 -11.00 -29.54
C GLY A 381 1.40 -10.60 -28.56
N TYR A 382 1.81 -10.27 -27.34
CA TYR A 382 0.89 -9.99 -26.25
C TYR A 382 1.11 -8.60 -25.64
N ILE A 383 0.06 -8.12 -24.98
CA ILE A 383 0.10 -6.94 -24.12
C ILE A 383 -0.14 -7.41 -22.69
N LYS A 384 0.82 -7.15 -21.81
CA LYS A 384 0.71 -7.47 -20.38
C LYS A 384 -0.20 -6.45 -19.68
N LEU A 385 -1.14 -6.93 -18.87
CA LEU A 385 -1.94 -6.08 -18.00
C LEU A 385 -1.02 -5.41 -16.97
N GLY A 386 -0.94 -4.08 -17.01
CA GLY A 386 -0.16 -3.28 -16.06
C GLY A 386 -0.86 -3.04 -14.72
N SER A 387 -2.12 -3.47 -14.58
CA SER A 387 -2.97 -3.28 -13.40
C SER A 387 -2.82 -4.41 -12.38
N GLU A 388 -2.82 -4.03 -11.10
CA GLU A 388 -2.94 -4.97 -9.97
C GLU A 388 -4.41 -5.32 -9.71
N ARG A 389 -5.33 -4.44 -10.13
CA ARG A 389 -6.77 -4.70 -10.07
C ARG A 389 -7.19 -5.62 -11.23
N ARG A 390 -7.81 -6.75 -10.88
CA ARG A 390 -8.11 -7.87 -11.80
C ARG A 390 -9.53 -8.42 -11.62
N ASP A 391 -10.45 -7.54 -11.22
CA ASP A 391 -11.89 -7.84 -11.27
C ASP A 391 -12.42 -7.77 -12.71
N ALA A 392 -13.63 -8.27 -12.91
CA ALA A 392 -14.23 -8.39 -14.24
C ALA A 392 -14.32 -7.07 -15.00
N ASP A 393 -14.63 -5.97 -14.30
CA ASP A 393 -14.74 -4.65 -14.92
C ASP A 393 -13.37 -4.12 -15.35
N SER A 394 -12.34 -4.34 -14.53
CA SER A 394 -10.96 -3.96 -14.84
C SER A 394 -10.42 -4.72 -16.05
N LEU A 395 -10.72 -6.02 -16.13
CA LEU A 395 -10.33 -6.86 -17.28
C LEU A 395 -11.07 -6.44 -18.56
N ARG A 396 -12.36 -6.11 -18.46
CA ARG A 396 -13.14 -5.55 -19.58
C ARG A 396 -12.52 -4.25 -20.09
N ILE A 397 -12.25 -3.28 -19.20
CA ILE A 397 -11.64 -1.99 -19.56
C ILE A 397 -10.30 -2.21 -20.25
N PHE A 398 -9.48 -3.14 -19.75
CA PHE A 398 -8.20 -3.47 -20.37
C PHE A 398 -8.37 -4.00 -21.80
N ILE A 399 -9.25 -4.99 -22.01
CA ILE A 399 -9.53 -5.53 -23.34
C ILE A 399 -10.04 -4.42 -24.27
N GLU A 400 -10.98 -3.60 -23.81
CA GLU A 400 -11.54 -2.50 -24.59
C GLU A 400 -10.50 -1.45 -24.97
N SER A 401 -9.55 -1.17 -24.08
CA SER A 401 -8.48 -0.21 -24.36
C SER A 401 -7.53 -0.65 -25.48
N VAL A 402 -7.44 -1.96 -25.72
CA VAL A 402 -6.53 -2.55 -26.72
C VAL A 402 -7.26 -2.90 -28.01
N CYS A 403 -8.44 -3.50 -27.90
CA CYS A 403 -9.23 -4.06 -28.99
C CYS A 403 -10.38 -3.15 -29.46
N GLY A 404 -10.69 -2.08 -28.73
CA GLY A 404 -11.88 -1.27 -28.94
C GLY A 404 -13.09 -1.79 -28.15
N LYS A 405 -14.19 -1.04 -28.15
CA LYS A 405 -15.42 -1.43 -27.43
C LYS A 405 -15.91 -2.80 -27.92
N ILE A 406 -16.14 -3.70 -26.98
CA ILE A 406 -16.63 -5.07 -27.20
C ILE A 406 -18.10 -5.21 -26.89
#